data_AF-A0A6L2PQS9-F1
#
_entry.id   AF-A0A6L2PQS9-F1
#
_cell.length_a   1.000
_cell.length_b   1.000
_cell.length_c   1.000
_cell.angle_alpha   90.00
_cell.angle_beta   90.00
_cell.angle_gamma   90.00
#
_symmetry.space_group_name_H-M   'P 1'
#
loop_
_entity.id
_entity.type
_entity.pdbx_description
1 polymer ?
#
loop_
_entity_poly.entity_id
_entity_poly.type
_entity_poly.pdbx_seq_one_letter_code
_entity_poly.pdbx_strand_id
1 'polypeptide(L)'
;MSRYKPDTRTAFSRQPAHYLLFDVGHPMTSTQMRNTIMAVQNVLVLACSIRGGSRIPAFGLAMINKNFQNVHSLQTIRGNFPKIAAAFNSLSFQAKISERLPLQEFKDYLYLAINTLLEDFKSNSEIMPGNNKWQFPPQLQITLVTAKNGSNIQQCLEEAIKSMNISKLKKIQIVQLQNLLGNLATENNMEEEPGQKINTDFLKAVEFVVLTQVAGTEKELDSLFKTWLLDCDIDREHLRIALPSTVDLPGSASSLLKCDIGECLINPFSLPFGHRYQIQMDFCSIQLGGSGLTKSSGMLLG
;
A
#
# COMPACT_ATOMS: atom_id res chain seq x y z
N MET A 1 36.52 -18.23 2.44
CA MET A 1 35.79 -16.99 2.80
C MET A 1 34.40 -17.05 2.18
N SER A 2 33.41 -17.49 2.97
CA SER A 2 32.02 -17.62 2.55
C SER A 2 31.41 -16.23 2.46
N ARG A 3 30.95 -15.83 1.26
CA ARG A 3 30.15 -14.62 1.09
C ARG A 3 28.79 -14.90 1.72
N TYR A 4 28.53 -14.29 2.87
CA TYR A 4 27.17 -14.15 3.38
C TYR A 4 26.35 -13.41 2.32
N LYS A 5 25.63 -14.14 1.47
CA LYS A 5 24.49 -13.59 0.75
C LYS A 5 23.38 -13.49 1.80
N PRO A 6 22.89 -12.29 2.15
CA PRO A 6 21.70 -12.21 2.99
C PRO A 6 20.57 -12.92 2.25
N ASP A 7 19.89 -13.82 2.95
CA ASP A 7 18.70 -14.51 2.46
C ASP A 7 17.77 -13.49 1.80
N THR A 8 17.34 -13.83 0.59
CA THR A 8 16.51 -13.03 -0.30
C THR A 8 15.44 -12.24 0.46
N ARG A 9 15.43 -10.92 0.25
CA ARG A 9 14.45 -9.92 0.72
C ARG A 9 13.03 -10.16 0.15
N THR A 10 12.49 -11.37 0.24
CA THR A 10 11.14 -11.74 -0.25
C THR A 10 10.01 -10.95 0.43
N ALA A 11 10.26 -10.39 1.61
CA ALA A 11 9.34 -9.48 2.30
C ALA A 11 9.19 -8.12 1.60
N PHE A 12 10.17 -7.69 0.80
CA PHE A 12 10.14 -6.39 0.10
C PHE A 12 9.50 -6.46 -1.29
N SER A 13 9.19 -7.66 -1.78
CA SER A 13 8.58 -7.91 -3.10
C SER A 13 7.05 -7.97 -3.06
N ARG A 14 6.42 -7.53 -1.97
CA ARG A 14 4.96 -7.63 -1.76
C ARG A 14 4.42 -6.28 -1.33
N GLN A 15 3.21 -5.99 -1.78
CA GLN A 15 2.52 -4.75 -1.46
C GLN A 15 2.35 -4.60 0.07
N PRO A 16 2.62 -3.42 0.65
CA PRO A 16 2.45 -3.20 2.08
C PRO A 16 0.97 -3.03 2.45
N ALA A 17 0.64 -3.25 3.72
CA ALA A 17 -0.58 -2.70 4.29
C ALA A 17 -0.49 -1.18 4.33
N HIS A 18 -1.62 -0.50 4.16
CA HIS A 18 -1.69 0.96 4.25
C HIS A 18 -2.56 1.38 5.43
N TYR A 19 -1.98 2.15 6.34
CA TYR A 19 -2.73 2.93 7.32
C TYR A 19 -2.78 4.38 6.89
N LEU A 20 -3.98 4.97 6.88
CA LEU A 20 -4.16 6.40 6.70
C LEU A 20 -4.48 7.04 8.05
N LEU A 21 -3.59 7.90 8.53
CA LEU A 21 -3.76 8.69 9.74
C LEU A 21 -4.10 10.12 9.34
N PHE A 22 -5.31 10.57 9.65
CA PHE A 22 -5.77 11.93 9.34
C PHE A 22 -5.63 12.84 10.54
N ASP A 23 -4.90 13.93 10.40
CA ASP A 23 -5.01 15.07 11.31
C ASP A 23 -6.19 15.94 10.87
N VAL A 24 -7.32 15.83 11.58
CA VAL A 24 -8.55 16.60 11.29
C VAL A 24 -8.65 17.89 12.09
N GLY A 25 -7.67 18.17 12.96
CA GLY A 25 -7.63 19.40 13.74
C GLY A 25 -7.17 20.61 12.91
N HIS A 26 -7.26 21.80 13.52
CA HIS A 26 -6.77 23.04 12.91
C HIS A 26 -5.26 22.92 12.58
N PRO A 27 -4.78 23.37 11.39
CA PRO A 27 -5.45 24.24 10.41
C PRO A 27 -6.07 23.51 9.20
N MET A 28 -6.40 22.22 9.31
CA MET A 28 -7.02 21.46 8.22
C MET A 28 -8.35 22.09 7.78
N THR A 29 -8.53 22.28 6.48
CA THR A 29 -9.80 22.82 5.92
C THR A 29 -10.74 21.70 5.46
N SER A 30 -12.05 21.97 5.48
CA SER A 30 -13.06 21.03 4.96
C SER A 30 -12.84 20.65 3.50
N THR A 31 -12.32 21.57 2.68
CA THR A 31 -11.99 21.33 1.27
C THR A 31 -10.81 20.37 1.13
N GLN A 32 -9.72 20.61 1.86
CA GLN A 32 -8.55 19.73 1.87
C GLN A 32 -8.91 18.31 2.34
N MET A 33 -9.71 18.22 3.40
CA MET A 33 -10.21 16.93 3.89
C MET A 33 -11.06 16.23 2.83
N ARG A 34 -12.04 16.92 2.24
CA ARG A 34 -12.91 16.34 1.19
C ARG A 34 -12.08 15.84 0.00
N ASN A 35 -11.16 16.65 -0.50
CA ASN A 35 -10.29 16.29 -1.63
C ASN A 35 -9.45 15.05 -1.30
N THR A 36 -8.90 14.98 -0.08
CA THR A 36 -8.07 13.84 0.35
C THR A 36 -8.89 12.57 0.48
N ILE A 37 -10.07 12.64 1.13
CA ILE A 37 -10.98 11.50 1.27
C ILE A 37 -11.41 10.98 -0.11
N MET A 38 -11.80 11.88 -1.02
CA MET A 38 -12.18 11.50 -2.39
C MET A 38 -11.03 10.82 -3.13
N ALA A 39 -9.82 11.40 -3.10
CA ALA A 39 -8.66 10.82 -3.77
C ALA A 39 -8.32 9.41 -3.25
N VAL A 40 -8.37 9.22 -1.93
CA VAL A 40 -8.13 7.90 -1.33
C VAL A 40 -9.24 6.92 -1.70
N GLN A 41 -10.52 7.30 -1.57
CA GLN A 41 -11.63 6.42 -1.93
C GLN A 41 -11.56 5.99 -3.40
N ASN A 42 -11.24 6.91 -4.32
CA ASN A 42 -11.05 6.60 -5.74
C ASN A 42 -9.96 5.52 -5.94
N VAL A 43 -8.82 5.66 -5.26
CA VAL A 43 -7.72 4.70 -5.33
C VAL A 43 -8.11 3.34 -4.73
N LEU A 44 -8.83 3.31 -3.61
CA LEU A 44 -9.28 2.06 -3.00
C LEU A 44 -10.32 1.32 -3.86
N VAL A 45 -11.22 2.05 -4.53
CA VAL A 45 -12.16 1.49 -5.52
C VAL A 45 -11.42 0.90 -6.71
N LEU A 46 -10.42 1.62 -7.23
CA LEU A 46 -9.55 1.12 -8.30
C LEU A 46 -8.81 -0.15 -7.86
N ALA A 47 -8.23 -0.17 -6.65
CA ALA A 47 -7.55 -1.34 -6.10
C ALA A 47 -8.48 -2.56 -5.95
N CYS A 48 -9.77 -2.35 -5.67
CA CYS A 48 -10.77 -3.41 -5.66
C CYS A 48 -11.09 -3.97 -7.05
N SER A 49 -10.95 -3.13 -8.09
CA SER A 49 -11.40 -3.42 -9.46
C SER A 49 -10.30 -4.02 -10.34
N ILE A 50 -9.03 -3.78 -10.00
CA ILE A 50 -7.88 -4.37 -10.69
C ILE A 50 -7.88 -5.90 -10.45
N ARG A 51 -7.78 -6.67 -11.55
CA ARG A 51 -7.65 -8.14 -11.49
C ARG A 51 -6.25 -8.53 -10.98
N GLY A 52 -6.12 -9.77 -10.50
CA GLY A 52 -4.85 -10.28 -9.97
C GLY A 52 -4.65 -9.98 -8.49
N GLY A 53 -3.39 -9.90 -8.05
CA GLY A 53 -3.00 -9.58 -6.68
C GLY A 53 -3.55 -8.23 -6.22
N SER A 54 -3.85 -8.09 -4.93
CA SER A 54 -4.28 -6.78 -4.42
C SER A 54 -3.10 -5.83 -4.37
N ARG A 55 -3.19 -4.70 -5.07
CA ARG A 55 -2.24 -3.59 -4.99
C ARG A 55 -2.17 -2.96 -3.62
N ILE A 56 -3.31 -2.97 -2.93
CA ILE A 56 -3.45 -2.47 -1.57
C ILE A 56 -4.08 -3.62 -0.78
N PRO A 57 -3.28 -4.57 -0.26
CA PRO A 57 -3.78 -5.82 0.30
C PRO A 57 -4.61 -5.61 1.58
N ALA A 58 -4.28 -4.60 2.37
CA ALA A 58 -5.03 -4.22 3.56
C ALA A 58 -5.02 -2.71 3.76
N PHE A 59 -6.11 -2.17 4.29
CA PHE A 59 -6.28 -0.75 4.57
C PHE A 59 -6.87 -0.53 5.97
N GLY A 60 -6.35 0.46 6.67
CA GLY A 60 -6.86 0.93 7.95
C GLY A 60 -6.95 2.46 7.97
N LEU A 61 -7.86 2.98 8.78
CA LEU A 61 -8.15 4.41 8.87
C LEU A 61 -8.11 4.85 10.34
N ALA A 62 -7.35 5.89 10.62
CA ALA A 62 -7.27 6.49 11.94
C ALA A 62 -7.28 8.01 11.84
N MET A 63 -7.57 8.68 12.95
CA MET A 63 -7.59 10.13 13.00
C MET A 63 -7.03 10.68 14.31
N ILE A 64 -6.54 11.91 14.25
CA ILE A 64 -6.17 12.76 15.38
C ILE A 64 -7.02 14.03 15.29
N ASN A 65 -7.81 14.27 16.33
CA ASN A 65 -8.48 15.53 16.63
C ASN A 65 -8.19 15.84 18.12
N LYS A 66 -9.19 16.24 18.91
CA LYS A 66 -9.11 16.26 20.39
C LYS A 66 -8.58 14.99 21.06
N ASN A 67 -8.62 13.87 20.35
CA ASN A 67 -8.02 12.60 20.74
C ASN A 67 -7.60 11.81 19.50
N PHE A 68 -6.76 10.80 19.71
CA PHE A 68 -6.50 9.76 18.73
C PHE A 68 -7.65 8.73 18.70
N GLN A 69 -8.06 8.32 17.51
CA GLN A 69 -9.02 7.23 17.31
C GLN A 69 -8.63 6.35 16.11
N ASN A 70 -8.62 5.03 16.31
CA ASN A 70 -8.52 4.03 15.24
C ASN A 70 -9.92 3.79 14.66
N VAL A 71 -10.31 4.59 13.66
CA VAL A 71 -11.67 4.60 13.07
C VAL A 71 -12.00 3.28 12.36
N HIS A 72 -10.98 2.64 11.76
CA HIS A 72 -11.09 1.36 11.09
C HIS A 72 -9.79 0.57 11.26
N SER A 73 -9.86 -0.54 12.00
CA SER A 73 -8.76 -1.52 12.10
C SER A 73 -8.37 -2.06 10.74
N LEU A 74 -7.13 -2.52 10.63
CA LEU A 74 -6.57 -2.96 9.38
C LEU A 74 -7.28 -4.21 8.82
N GLN A 75 -7.89 -4.09 7.65
CA GLN A 75 -8.63 -5.20 7.00
C GLN A 75 -8.36 -5.26 5.50
N THR A 76 -8.62 -6.41 4.88
CA THR A 76 -8.53 -6.55 3.42
C THR A 76 -9.56 -5.67 2.72
N ILE A 77 -9.14 -4.89 1.72
CA ILE A 77 -10.06 -3.96 1.05
C ILE A 77 -11.11 -4.72 0.24
N ARG A 78 -10.67 -5.71 -0.55
CA ARG A 78 -11.59 -6.56 -1.32
C ARG A 78 -12.54 -7.26 -0.37
N GLY A 79 -13.84 -7.06 -0.58
CA GLY A 79 -14.91 -7.57 0.27
C GLY A 79 -15.30 -6.67 1.46
N ASN A 80 -14.45 -5.74 1.90
CA ASN A 80 -14.75 -4.83 3.02
C ASN A 80 -14.85 -3.34 2.61
N PHE A 81 -14.74 -3.00 1.32
CA PHE A 81 -14.85 -1.61 0.86
C PHE A 81 -16.08 -0.85 1.38
N PRO A 82 -17.31 -1.43 1.44
CA PRO A 82 -18.46 -0.73 2.02
C PRO A 82 -18.26 -0.29 3.48
N LYS A 83 -17.56 -1.10 4.29
CA LYS A 83 -17.22 -0.76 5.69
C LYS A 83 -16.18 0.36 5.75
N ILE A 84 -15.18 0.31 4.87
CA ILE A 84 -14.16 1.36 4.76
C ILE A 84 -14.80 2.69 4.31
N ALA A 85 -15.71 2.65 3.32
CA ALA A 85 -16.46 3.82 2.87
C ALA A 85 -17.33 4.42 3.98
N ALA A 86 -17.99 3.58 4.79
CA ALA A 86 -18.73 4.03 5.96
C ALA A 86 -17.80 4.70 7.00
N ALA A 87 -16.60 4.18 7.23
CA ALA A 87 -15.61 4.77 8.13
C ALA A 87 -15.18 6.19 7.66
N PHE A 88 -15.02 6.42 6.37
CA PHE A 88 -14.75 7.76 5.82
C PHE A 88 -15.91 8.74 6.05
N ASN A 89 -17.15 8.27 5.97
CA ASN A 89 -18.33 9.10 6.28
C ASN A 89 -18.35 9.50 7.77
N SER A 90 -18.05 8.55 8.66
CA SER A 90 -17.92 8.83 10.10
C SER A 90 -16.78 9.82 10.40
N LEU A 91 -15.63 9.71 9.72
CA LEU A 91 -14.53 10.65 9.84
C LEU A 91 -14.93 12.06 9.39
N SER A 92 -15.61 12.16 8.24
CA SER A 92 -16.11 13.44 7.71
C SER A 92 -17.09 14.14 8.66
N PHE A 93 -17.92 13.37 9.37
CA PHE A 93 -18.82 13.91 10.39
C PHE A 93 -18.05 14.48 11.58
N GLN A 94 -17.04 13.75 12.08
CA GLN A 94 -16.25 14.16 13.24
C GLN A 94 -15.36 15.37 12.97
N ALA A 95 -14.85 15.50 11.75
CA ALA A 95 -14.00 16.61 11.35
C ALA A 95 -14.75 17.95 11.21
N LYS A 96 -16.09 17.98 11.27
CA LYS A 96 -16.85 19.23 11.38
C LYS A 96 -16.50 20.00 12.67
N ILE A 97 -16.03 19.29 13.69
CA ILE A 97 -15.58 19.85 14.97
C ILE A 97 -14.05 19.88 14.93
N SER A 98 -13.47 20.80 14.16
CA SER A 98 -12.02 20.96 14.08
C SER A 98 -11.52 21.74 15.31
N GLU A 99 -10.84 21.05 16.23
CA GLU A 99 -10.26 21.68 17.42
C GLU A 99 -8.80 22.10 17.19
N ARG A 100 -8.35 23.12 17.90
CA ARG A 100 -6.95 23.54 17.90
C ARG A 100 -6.23 22.88 19.06
N LEU A 101 -5.39 21.91 18.75
CA LEU A 101 -4.57 21.20 19.73
C LEU A 101 -3.26 21.97 20.00
N PRO A 102 -2.83 22.08 21.26
CA PRO A 102 -1.46 22.42 21.59
C PRO A 102 -0.47 21.45 20.92
N LEU A 103 0.71 21.95 20.56
CA LEU A 103 1.71 21.14 19.87
C LEU A 103 2.12 19.91 20.69
N GLN A 104 2.26 20.04 22.01
CA GLN A 104 2.65 18.94 22.88
C GLN A 104 1.61 17.81 22.90
N GLU A 105 0.34 18.14 23.10
CA GLU A 105 -0.76 17.16 23.06
C GLU A 105 -0.83 16.46 21.70
N PHE A 106 -0.62 17.21 20.61
CA PHE A 106 -0.54 16.61 19.28
C PHE A 106 0.61 15.61 19.14
N LYS A 107 1.79 15.90 19.70
CA LYS A 107 2.93 14.96 19.72
C LYS A 107 2.60 13.70 20.52
N ASP A 108 1.95 13.85 21.68
CA ASP A 108 1.57 12.72 22.53
C ASP A 108 0.56 11.81 21.81
N TYR A 109 -0.44 12.40 21.13
CA TYR A 109 -1.38 11.65 20.30
C TYR A 109 -0.73 11.03 19.08
N LEU A 110 0.27 11.67 18.47
CA LEU A 110 1.02 11.10 17.37
C LEU A 110 1.80 9.87 17.81
N TYR A 111 2.47 9.93 18.97
CA TYR A 111 3.17 8.79 19.56
C TYR A 111 2.21 7.63 19.87
N LEU A 112 1.07 7.93 20.50
CA LEU A 112 0.02 6.94 20.77
C LEU A 112 -0.52 6.33 19.49
N ALA A 113 -0.75 7.14 18.46
CA ALA A 113 -1.25 6.69 17.17
C ALA A 113 -0.29 5.67 16.55
N ILE A 114 0.98 6.03 16.37
CA ILE A 114 1.95 5.14 15.71
C ILE A 114 2.08 3.80 16.46
N ASN A 115 2.17 3.82 17.79
CA ASN A 115 2.22 2.57 18.57
C ASN A 115 0.96 1.72 18.39
N THR A 116 -0.22 2.32 18.51
CA THR A 116 -1.49 1.59 18.37
C THR A 116 -1.63 0.98 16.97
N LEU A 117 -1.22 1.70 15.92
CA LEU A 117 -1.29 1.22 14.55
C LEU A 117 -0.29 0.09 14.27
N LEU A 118 0.91 0.15 14.86
CA LEU A 118 1.90 -0.92 14.78
C LEU A 118 1.41 -2.18 15.52
N GLU A 119 0.77 -2.02 16.67
CA GLU A 119 0.17 -3.12 17.44
C GLU A 119 -1.01 -3.76 16.73
N ASP A 120 -1.90 -2.97 16.10
CA ASP A 120 -3.01 -3.47 15.29
C ASP A 120 -2.48 -4.30 14.10
N PHE A 121 -1.45 -3.81 13.40
CA PHE A 121 -0.79 -4.55 12.32
C PHE A 121 -0.16 -5.86 12.82
N LYS A 122 0.54 -5.82 13.96
CA LYS A 122 1.17 -7.01 14.55
C LYS A 122 0.11 -8.06 14.90
N SER A 123 -0.95 -7.65 15.60
CA SER A 123 -2.04 -8.53 16.02
C SER A 123 -2.73 -9.18 14.83
N ASN A 124 -3.07 -8.40 13.79
CA ASN A 124 -3.65 -8.94 12.56
C ASN A 124 -2.71 -9.90 11.82
N SER A 125 -1.40 -9.67 11.87
CA SER A 125 -0.42 -10.57 11.27
C SER A 125 -0.27 -11.91 12.01
N GLU A 126 -0.55 -11.93 13.32
CA GLU A 126 -0.39 -13.11 14.20
C GLU A 126 -1.65 -13.99 14.24
N ILE A 127 -2.84 -13.38 14.17
CA ILE A 127 -4.15 -14.05 14.23
C ILE A 127 -4.40 -14.94 12.99
N MET A 128 -3.71 -14.69 11.87
CA MET A 128 -3.88 -15.49 10.64
C MET A 128 -3.42 -16.95 10.85
N PRO A 129 -4.31 -17.95 10.69
CA PRO A 129 -3.97 -19.36 10.88
C PRO A 129 -2.95 -19.85 9.83
N GLY A 130 -2.15 -20.85 10.22
CA GLY A 130 -0.84 -21.22 9.67
C GLY A 130 -0.70 -21.40 8.15
N ASN A 131 -1.77 -21.64 7.38
CA ASN A 131 -1.69 -21.77 5.92
C ASN A 131 -1.93 -20.45 5.15
N ASN A 132 -2.58 -19.45 5.75
CA ASN A 132 -2.88 -18.16 5.08
C ASN A 132 -1.98 -17.01 5.55
N LYS A 133 -1.00 -17.25 6.44
CA LYS A 133 -0.04 -16.22 6.89
C LYS A 133 0.70 -15.54 5.73
N TRP A 134 0.97 -16.27 4.65
CA TRP A 134 1.57 -15.71 3.42
C TRP A 134 0.65 -14.76 2.66
N GLN A 135 -0.64 -14.65 2.99
CA GLN A 135 -1.58 -13.75 2.32
C GLN A 135 -1.58 -12.35 2.95
N PHE A 136 -1.28 -12.24 4.25
CA PHE A 136 -1.17 -10.94 4.91
C PHE A 136 0.09 -10.18 4.42
N PRO A 137 0.02 -8.85 4.24
CA PRO A 137 1.17 -8.07 3.82
C PRO A 137 2.32 -8.17 4.84
N PRO A 138 3.57 -8.34 4.37
CA PRO A 138 4.73 -8.48 5.26
C PRO A 138 5.15 -7.16 5.90
N GLN A 139 4.64 -6.04 5.40
CA GLN A 139 5.08 -4.70 5.77
C GLN A 139 3.89 -3.76 5.94
N LEU A 140 4.10 -2.71 6.74
CA LEU A 140 3.15 -1.63 6.96
C LEU A 140 3.71 -0.30 6.43
N GLN A 141 2.88 0.47 5.75
CA GLN A 141 3.11 1.87 5.45
C GLN A 141 2.04 2.71 6.18
N ILE A 142 2.48 3.69 6.97
CA ILE A 142 1.59 4.66 7.61
C ILE A 142 1.67 5.96 6.82
N THR A 143 0.55 6.53 6.41
CA THR A 143 0.49 7.83 5.73
C THR A 143 -0.26 8.80 6.62
N LEU A 144 0.44 9.80 7.15
CA LEU A 144 -0.12 10.89 7.93
C LEU A 144 -0.48 12.04 6.98
N VAL A 145 -1.73 12.47 6.95
CA VAL A 145 -2.15 13.68 6.23
C VAL A 145 -2.43 14.79 7.24
N THR A 146 -1.75 15.93 7.09
CA THR A 146 -1.85 17.06 8.02
C THR A 146 -1.69 18.39 7.32
N ALA A 147 -2.30 19.45 7.86
CA ALA A 147 -2.08 20.83 7.44
C ALA A 147 -1.12 21.59 8.39
N LYS A 148 -0.60 20.92 9.43
CA LYS A 148 0.41 21.48 10.35
C LYS A 148 1.80 21.46 9.70
N ASN A 149 2.77 22.11 10.34
CA ASN A 149 4.16 22.13 9.88
C ASN A 149 4.74 20.69 9.88
N GLY A 150 5.00 20.16 8.68
CA GLY A 150 5.45 18.79 8.48
C GLY A 150 6.89 18.54 8.93
N SER A 151 7.76 19.55 8.88
CA SER A 151 9.15 19.42 9.35
C SER A 151 9.22 19.17 10.86
N ASN A 152 8.40 19.90 11.64
CA ASN A 152 8.30 19.68 13.09
C ASN A 152 7.78 18.27 13.40
N ILE A 153 6.81 17.79 12.61
CA ILE A 153 6.22 16.46 12.77
C ILE A 153 7.22 15.38 12.38
N GLN A 154 8.00 15.60 11.31
CA GLN A 154 9.06 14.71 10.86
C GLN A 154 10.09 14.50 11.97
N GLN A 155 10.62 15.59 12.55
CA GLN A 155 11.58 15.50 13.65
C GLN A 155 11.01 14.71 14.84
N CYS A 156 9.75 14.98 15.22
CA CYS A 156 9.11 14.26 16.32
C CYS A 156 8.96 12.76 16.04
N LEU A 157 8.63 12.39 14.80
CA LEU A 157 8.50 10.99 14.41
C LEU A 157 9.85 10.28 14.33
N GLU A 158 10.89 10.95 13.85
CA GLU A 158 12.25 10.40 13.82
C GLU A 158 12.79 10.13 15.23
N GLU A 159 12.45 10.99 16.20
CA GLU A 159 12.76 10.76 17.61
C GLU A 159 11.94 9.61 18.19
N ALA A 160 10.62 9.59 17.93
CA ALA A 160 9.70 8.57 18.41
C ALA A 160 10.05 7.16 17.88
N ILE A 161 10.46 7.05 16.62
CA ILE A 161 10.79 5.77 15.98
C ILE A 161 12.00 5.09 16.63
N LYS A 162 12.94 5.86 17.20
CA LYS A 162 14.13 5.30 17.87
C LYS A 162 13.77 4.42 19.07
N SER A 163 12.64 4.65 19.72
CA SER A 163 12.18 3.87 20.87
C SER A 163 11.16 2.78 20.52
N MET A 164 10.73 2.67 19.25
CA MET A 164 9.65 1.78 18.82
C MET A 164 10.16 0.50 18.13
N ASN A 165 9.37 -0.58 18.21
CA ASN A 165 9.62 -1.79 17.43
C ASN A 165 9.10 -1.64 15.99
N ILE A 166 9.99 -1.22 15.08
CA ILE A 166 9.67 -0.95 13.67
C ILE A 166 9.97 -2.13 12.71
N SER A 167 10.11 -3.35 13.22
CA SER A 167 10.59 -4.51 12.44
C SER A 167 9.82 -4.81 11.13
N LYS A 168 8.52 -4.47 11.06
CA LYS A 168 7.68 -4.63 9.86
C LYS A 168 7.22 -3.30 9.25
N LEU A 169 7.77 -2.17 9.69
CA LEU A 169 7.45 -0.86 9.14
C LEU A 169 8.27 -0.62 7.86
N LYS A 170 7.58 -0.35 6.76
CA LYS A 170 8.21 0.06 5.49
C LYS A 170 8.61 1.53 5.53
N LYS A 171 7.64 2.40 5.83
CA LYS A 171 7.82 3.86 5.97
C LYS A 171 6.61 4.51 6.65
N ILE A 172 6.83 5.69 7.21
CA ILE A 172 5.84 6.67 7.61
C ILE A 172 5.95 7.83 6.63
N GLN A 173 4.90 8.07 5.85
CA GLN A 173 4.83 9.18 4.91
C GLN A 173 4.02 10.32 5.51
N ILE A 174 4.60 11.49 5.65
CA ILE A 174 3.93 12.71 6.08
C ILE A 174 3.53 13.48 4.82
N VAL A 175 2.24 13.68 4.62
CA VAL A 175 1.67 14.47 3.54
C VAL A 175 1.21 15.79 4.15
N GLN A 176 2.05 16.81 3.98
CA GLN A 176 1.74 18.17 4.42
C GLN A 176 0.94 18.88 3.34
N LEU A 177 -0.29 19.27 3.68
CA LEU A 177 -1.16 20.07 2.83
C LEU A 177 -0.83 21.55 3.03
N GLN A 178 -0.32 22.20 2.00
CA GLN A 178 -0.03 23.63 2.04
C GLN A 178 -1.34 24.41 2.08
N ASN A 179 -1.40 25.38 3.01
CA ASN A 179 -2.56 26.23 3.15
C ASN A 179 -2.33 27.49 2.32
N LEU A 180 -2.76 27.50 1.05
CA LEU A 180 -2.55 28.63 0.13
C LEU A 180 -3.13 29.95 0.67
N LEU A 181 -4.19 29.90 1.50
CA LEU A 181 -4.76 31.08 2.16
C LEU A 181 -4.06 31.42 3.49
N GLY A 182 -3.46 30.44 4.17
CA GLY A 182 -2.84 30.64 5.47
C GLY A 182 -1.55 31.47 5.41
N ASN A 183 -0.83 31.37 4.29
CA ASN A 183 0.43 32.08 4.09
C ASN A 183 0.26 33.60 4.01
N LEU A 184 -0.92 34.10 3.63
CA LEU A 184 -1.22 35.55 3.58
C LEU A 184 -1.58 36.15 4.96
N ALA A 185 -1.91 35.31 5.95
CA ALA A 185 -2.31 35.77 7.28
C ALA A 185 -1.17 35.70 8.32
N THR A 186 -0.04 35.08 7.97
CA THR A 186 1.11 34.88 8.87
C THR A 186 2.32 35.76 8.56
N GLU A 187 2.21 36.76 7.67
CA GLU A 187 3.31 37.70 7.37
C GLU A 187 3.62 38.70 8.52
N ASN A 188 2.93 38.65 9.67
CA ASN A 188 3.12 39.59 10.77
C ASN A 188 3.77 39.02 12.05
N ASN A 189 4.48 37.89 11.99
CA ASN A 189 5.40 37.52 13.08
C ASN A 189 6.72 37.00 12.50
N MET A 190 7.72 37.89 12.49
CA MET A 190 9.17 37.61 12.31
C MET A 190 9.58 36.41 13.19
N GLU A 191 10.45 35.49 12.77
CA GLU A 191 11.82 35.68 12.29
C GLU A 191 12.15 34.81 11.06
N GLU A 192 12.67 35.43 10.01
CA GLU A 192 13.36 34.76 8.90
C GLU A 192 14.79 34.42 9.34
N GLU A 193 15.12 33.13 9.45
CA GLU A 193 16.51 32.68 9.48
C GLU A 193 16.96 32.28 8.07
N PRO A 194 18.17 32.67 7.62
CA PRO A 194 18.53 32.66 6.22
C PRO A 194 18.97 31.27 5.73
N GLY A 195 18.37 30.84 4.62
CA GLY A 195 19.00 30.03 3.58
C GLY A 195 19.63 28.70 4.01
N GLN A 196 18.81 27.67 4.23
CA GLN A 196 19.30 26.30 4.17
C GLN A 196 19.52 25.90 2.70
N LYS A 197 20.81 25.82 2.35
CA LYS A 197 21.33 25.19 1.13
C LYS A 197 20.64 23.84 0.92
N ILE A 198 20.16 23.63 -0.29
CA ILE A 198 19.68 22.33 -0.79
C ILE A 198 20.80 21.32 -0.57
N ASN A 199 20.68 20.51 0.48
CA ASN A 199 21.66 19.46 0.73
C ASN A 199 21.37 18.31 -0.24
N THR A 200 22.13 18.29 -1.33
CA THR A 200 22.14 17.21 -2.32
C THR A 200 23.04 16.08 -1.83
N ASP A 201 22.79 15.58 -0.62
CA ASP A 201 23.40 14.34 -0.14
C ASP A 201 22.48 13.16 -0.50
N PHE A 202 22.40 12.93 -1.80
CA PHE A 202 22.02 11.64 -2.35
C PHE A 202 23.09 10.62 -1.93
N LEU A 203 22.82 9.85 -0.88
CA LEU A 203 23.16 8.43 -0.67
C LEU A 203 23.39 8.09 0.83
N LYS A 204 22.58 7.14 1.34
CA LYS A 204 22.79 6.27 2.53
C LYS A 204 22.12 6.65 3.88
N ALA A 205 20.80 6.70 3.90
CA ALA A 205 20.00 6.19 5.04
C ALA A 205 18.63 5.78 4.50
N VAL A 206 18.07 4.65 4.95
CA VAL A 206 16.65 4.36 4.69
C VAL A 206 15.86 5.30 5.59
N GLU A 207 15.41 6.43 5.05
CA GLU A 207 14.55 7.37 5.78
C GLU A 207 13.20 6.67 6.00
N PHE A 208 12.99 6.17 7.22
CA PHE A 208 11.69 5.57 7.60
C PHE A 208 10.59 6.62 7.67
N VAL A 209 10.93 7.91 7.77
CA VAL A 209 10.00 9.04 7.76
C VAL A 209 10.26 9.84 6.51
N VAL A 210 9.22 10.07 5.70
CA VAL A 210 9.34 10.81 4.44
C VAL A 210 8.33 11.93 4.42
N LEU A 211 8.79 13.17 4.31
CA LEU A 211 7.93 14.34 4.15
C LEU A 211 7.63 14.60 2.66
N THR A 212 6.36 14.79 2.35
CA THR A 212 5.86 15.19 1.03
C THR A 212 4.94 16.40 1.19
N GLN A 213 5.30 17.52 0.58
CA GLN A 213 4.46 18.72 0.58
C GLN A 213 3.64 18.77 -0.71
N VAL A 214 2.34 19.04 -0.58
CA VAL A 214 1.41 19.16 -1.71
C VAL A 214 0.46 20.35 -1.47
N ALA A 215 -0.05 20.98 -2.53
CA ALA A 215 -0.98 22.10 -2.38
C ALA A 215 -2.38 21.65 -1.92
N GLY A 216 -2.66 20.34 -1.90
CA GLY A 216 -3.94 19.78 -1.45
C GLY A 216 -5.05 19.90 -2.49
N THR A 217 -4.68 20.13 -3.76
CA THR A 217 -5.61 20.09 -4.89
C THR A 217 -6.04 18.64 -5.17
N GLU A 218 -7.23 18.46 -5.72
CA GLU A 218 -7.75 17.13 -6.07
C GLU A 218 -6.78 16.35 -6.98
N LYS A 219 -6.23 17.01 -8.00
CA LYS A 219 -5.30 16.40 -8.97
C LYS A 219 -4.00 15.91 -8.33
N GLU A 220 -3.41 16.72 -7.44
CA GLU A 220 -2.15 16.34 -6.76
C GLU A 220 -2.36 15.19 -5.78
N LEU A 221 -3.44 15.24 -5.00
CA LEU A 221 -3.79 14.17 -4.06
C LEU A 221 -4.09 12.87 -4.81
N ASP A 222 -4.83 12.95 -5.92
CA ASP A 222 -5.05 11.82 -6.82
C ASP A 222 -3.73 11.21 -7.30
N SER A 223 -2.82 12.05 -7.81
CA SER A 223 -1.52 11.59 -8.30
C SER A 223 -0.69 10.96 -7.18
N LEU A 224 -0.74 11.54 -5.98
CA LEU A 224 -0.03 11.05 -4.80
C LEU A 224 -0.56 9.68 -4.37
N PHE A 225 -1.87 9.52 -4.17
CA PHE A 225 -2.42 8.25 -3.71
C PHE A 225 -2.40 7.15 -4.77
N LYS A 226 -2.41 7.51 -6.07
CA LYS A 226 -2.16 6.54 -7.16
C LYS A 226 -0.81 5.86 -7.04
N THR A 227 0.18 6.46 -6.35
CA THR A 227 1.45 5.78 -6.07
C THR A 227 1.29 4.52 -5.23
N TRP A 228 0.20 4.36 -4.47
CA TRP A 228 -0.11 3.11 -3.75
C TRP A 228 -0.49 1.96 -4.68
N LEU A 229 -0.85 2.25 -5.94
CA LEU A 229 -1.13 1.22 -6.94
C LEU A 229 0.13 0.78 -7.67
N LEU A 230 1.25 1.50 -7.51
CA LEU A 230 2.52 1.14 -8.14
C LEU A 230 3.09 -0.12 -7.49
N ASP A 231 3.72 -0.95 -8.32
CA ASP A 231 4.26 -2.22 -7.86
C ASP A 231 5.52 -2.06 -7.03
N CYS A 232 5.57 -2.80 -5.91
CA CYS A 232 6.77 -2.92 -5.08
C CYS A 232 7.71 -4.01 -5.61
N ASP A 233 7.95 -4.06 -6.92
CA ASP A 233 8.69 -5.14 -7.61
C ASP A 233 8.08 -6.53 -7.41
N ILE A 234 6.92 -6.77 -8.02
CA ILE A 234 6.42 -8.12 -8.29
C ILE A 234 6.91 -8.57 -9.67
N ASP A 235 8.22 -8.79 -9.78
CA ASP A 235 8.76 -9.70 -10.78
C ASP A 235 8.79 -11.12 -10.18
N ARG A 236 7.60 -11.65 -9.83
CA ARG A 236 7.49 -13.09 -9.56
C ARG A 236 7.19 -13.79 -10.88
N GLU A 237 8.24 -14.32 -11.49
CA GLU A 237 8.10 -15.24 -12.62
C GLU A 237 7.40 -16.52 -12.16
N HIS A 238 6.09 -16.59 -12.35
CA HIS A 238 5.27 -17.76 -12.00
C HIS A 238 5.17 -18.76 -13.16
N LEU A 239 5.24 -18.27 -14.40
CA LEU A 239 5.13 -19.08 -15.61
C LEU A 239 6.09 -18.56 -16.67
N ARG A 240 6.58 -19.48 -17.50
CA ARG A 240 7.33 -19.18 -18.72
C ARG A 240 6.56 -19.73 -19.91
N ILE A 241 6.13 -18.86 -20.81
CA ILE A 241 5.49 -19.27 -22.07
C ILE A 241 6.56 -19.20 -23.17
N ALA A 242 6.96 -20.35 -23.69
CA ALA A 242 7.81 -20.42 -24.88
C ALA A 242 6.94 -20.25 -26.13
N LEU A 243 7.23 -19.22 -26.93
CA LEU A 243 6.58 -19.03 -28.22
C LEU A 243 7.32 -19.85 -29.30
N PRO A 244 6.60 -20.48 -30.24
CA PRO A 244 7.22 -21.18 -31.36
C PRO A 244 8.08 -20.19 -32.18
N SER A 245 9.29 -20.59 -32.56
CA SER A 245 10.11 -19.82 -33.48
C SER A 245 9.37 -19.65 -34.80
N THR A 246 9.15 -18.40 -35.24
CA THR A 246 8.49 -18.13 -36.53
C THR A 246 9.37 -18.47 -37.72
N VAL A 247 10.64 -18.83 -37.50
CA VAL A 247 11.59 -19.18 -38.54
C VAL A 247 12.50 -20.31 -38.06
N ASP A 248 12.56 -21.41 -38.81
CA ASP A 248 13.45 -22.56 -38.60
C ASP A 248 14.90 -22.22 -39.00
N LEU A 249 15.43 -21.10 -38.50
CA LEU A 249 16.83 -20.72 -38.69
C LEU A 249 17.67 -21.34 -37.57
N PRO A 250 18.77 -22.04 -37.89
CA PRO A 250 19.67 -22.60 -36.89
C PRO A 250 20.27 -21.45 -36.05
N GLY A 251 19.93 -21.42 -34.76
CA GLY A 251 20.34 -20.37 -33.82
C GLY A 251 19.23 -19.39 -33.40
N SER A 252 18.00 -19.53 -33.91
CA SER A 252 16.89 -18.69 -33.47
C SER A 252 16.41 -19.11 -32.08
N ALA A 253 16.70 -18.29 -31.06
CA ALA A 253 16.19 -18.50 -29.72
C ALA A 253 14.65 -18.36 -29.69
N SER A 254 13.95 -19.33 -29.09
CA SER A 254 12.50 -19.21 -28.86
C SER A 254 12.23 -17.99 -27.98
N SER A 255 11.34 -17.10 -28.41
CA SER A 255 10.93 -15.96 -27.59
C SER A 255 10.22 -16.47 -26.34
N LEU A 256 10.81 -16.21 -25.17
CA LEU A 256 10.27 -16.63 -23.88
C LEU A 256 9.53 -15.45 -23.24
N LEU A 257 8.24 -15.65 -22.96
CA LEU A 257 7.45 -14.70 -22.19
C LEU A 257 7.44 -15.12 -20.73
N LYS A 258 7.93 -14.25 -19.85
CA LYS A 258 7.81 -14.40 -18.41
C LYS A 258 6.44 -13.89 -17.98
N CYS A 259 5.69 -14.70 -17.23
CA CYS A 259 4.34 -14.38 -16.82
C CYS A 259 4.22 -14.47 -15.30
N ASP A 260 3.61 -13.44 -14.71
CA ASP A 260 3.13 -13.47 -13.34
C ASP A 260 1.64 -13.88 -13.37
N ILE A 261 1.33 -15.10 -12.91
CA ILE A 261 -0.04 -15.64 -12.83
C ILE A 261 -0.86 -14.87 -11.78
N GLY A 262 -0.22 -14.41 -10.71
CA GLY A 262 -0.86 -13.61 -9.67
C GLY A 262 -1.36 -12.28 -10.23
N GLU A 263 -0.72 -11.76 -11.26
CA GLU A 263 -1.05 -10.47 -11.87
C GLU A 263 -2.11 -10.56 -12.97
N CYS A 264 -2.33 -11.73 -13.57
CA CYS A 264 -3.30 -11.92 -14.65
C CYS A 264 -3.21 -10.86 -15.76
N LEU A 265 -2.02 -10.27 -15.99
CA LEU A 265 -1.79 -9.21 -16.98
C LEU A 265 -2.05 -9.70 -18.41
N ILE A 266 -2.00 -11.01 -18.60
CA ILE A 266 -2.32 -11.68 -19.85
C ILE A 266 -3.40 -12.69 -19.55
N ASN A 267 -4.61 -12.44 -20.07
CA ASN A 267 -5.61 -13.48 -20.17
C ASN A 267 -5.14 -14.48 -21.25
N PRO A 268 -4.86 -15.75 -20.92
CA PRO A 268 -4.41 -16.72 -21.92
C PRO A 268 -5.44 -16.91 -23.05
N PHE A 269 -6.73 -16.67 -22.79
CA PHE A 269 -7.78 -16.68 -23.81
C PHE A 269 -7.76 -15.46 -24.74
N SER A 270 -7.02 -14.41 -24.38
CA SER A 270 -6.84 -13.20 -25.20
C SER A 270 -5.58 -13.26 -26.06
N LEU A 271 -4.80 -14.35 -26.00
CA LEU A 271 -3.64 -14.54 -26.86
C LEU A 271 -4.07 -14.99 -28.26
N PRO A 272 -3.55 -14.37 -29.33
CA PRO A 272 -3.75 -14.87 -30.69
C PRO A 272 -3.18 -16.29 -30.80
N PHE A 273 -3.94 -17.18 -31.43
CA PHE A 273 -3.67 -18.63 -31.50
C PHE A 273 -3.75 -19.37 -30.15
N GLY A 274 -4.59 -18.92 -29.22
CA GLY A 274 -4.88 -19.58 -27.92
C GLY A 274 -4.95 -21.11 -27.96
N HIS A 275 -5.55 -21.67 -29.02
CA HIS A 275 -5.69 -23.11 -29.25
C HIS A 275 -4.37 -23.87 -29.50
N ARG A 276 -3.26 -23.19 -29.78
CA ARG A 276 -1.93 -23.79 -30.01
C ARG A 276 -1.04 -23.77 -28.78
N TYR A 277 -1.44 -23.08 -27.71
CA TYR A 277 -0.66 -23.07 -26.47
C TYR A 277 -1.16 -24.17 -25.54
N GLN A 278 -0.27 -25.08 -25.16
CA GLN A 278 -0.53 -26.07 -24.12
C GLN A 278 0.00 -25.51 -22.80
N ILE A 279 -0.89 -25.29 -21.82
CA ILE A 279 -0.46 -24.88 -20.48
C ILE A 279 0.18 -26.11 -19.83
N GLN A 280 1.51 -26.12 -19.78
CA GLN A 280 2.25 -27.15 -19.08
C GLN A 280 2.25 -26.80 -17.59
N MET A 281 1.31 -27.39 -16.85
CA MET A 281 1.26 -27.28 -15.40
C MET A 281 2.35 -28.20 -14.83
N ASP A 282 3.47 -27.65 -14.40
CA ASP A 282 4.41 -28.40 -13.58
C ASP A 282 3.69 -28.77 -12.28
N PHE A 283 3.33 -30.06 -12.18
CA PHE A 283 2.67 -30.79 -11.10
C PHE A 283 2.27 -29.99 -9.85
N CYS A 284 1.07 -29.41 -9.90
CA CYS A 284 0.22 -29.24 -8.72
C CYS A 284 -1.01 -30.12 -8.93
N SER A 285 -1.02 -31.27 -8.26
CA SER A 285 -2.16 -32.20 -8.20
C SER A 285 -3.34 -31.51 -7.51
N ILE A 286 -4.16 -30.79 -8.28
CA ILE A 286 -5.50 -30.41 -7.86
C ILE A 286 -6.42 -31.53 -8.36
N GLN A 287 -6.71 -32.50 -7.50
CA GLN A 287 -7.81 -33.43 -7.72
C GLN A 287 -9.11 -32.62 -7.66
N LEU A 288 -9.58 -32.16 -8.82
CA LEU A 288 -10.96 -31.77 -8.98
C LEU A 288 -11.77 -33.07 -9.10
N GLY A 289 -12.41 -33.45 -7.99
CA GLY A 289 -13.36 -34.55 -7.95
C GLY A 289 -14.45 -34.32 -8.98
N GLY A 290 -14.47 -35.17 -10.01
CA GLY A 290 -15.50 -35.20 -11.04
C GLY A 290 -15.87 -36.65 -11.30
N SER A 291 -16.97 -37.09 -10.68
CA SER A 291 -17.58 -38.40 -10.87
C SER A 291 -18.07 -38.52 -12.32
N GLY A 292 -17.30 -39.19 -13.17
CA GLY A 292 -17.71 -39.56 -14.52
C GLY A 292 -17.90 -41.07 -14.60
N LEU A 293 -19.15 -41.55 -14.54
CA LEU A 293 -19.48 -42.92 -14.89
C LEU A 293 -19.04 -43.18 -16.34
N THR A 294 -18.00 -43.99 -16.54
CA THR A 294 -17.69 -44.56 -17.85
C THR A 294 -18.40 -45.90 -17.98
N LYS A 295 -19.35 -45.98 -18.91
CA LYS A 295 -19.98 -47.23 -19.38
C LYS A 295 -18.88 -48.22 -19.81
N SER A 296 -18.86 -49.39 -19.18
CA SER A 296 -18.07 -50.54 -19.61
C SER A 296 -18.66 -51.10 -20.91
N SER A 297 -17.90 -51.09 -21.99
CA SER A 297 -18.14 -51.89 -23.19
C SER A 297 -16.93 -52.77 -23.45
N GLY A 298 -17.18 -54.08 -23.54
CA GLY A 298 -16.40 -55.05 -24.31
C GLY A 298 -15.13 -55.58 -23.66
N MET A 299 -15.25 -56.72 -22.97
CA MET A 299 -14.15 -57.68 -22.86
C MET A 299 -14.54 -58.92 -23.67
N LEU A 300 -13.95 -59.02 -24.87
CA LEU A 300 -13.70 -60.28 -25.56
C LEU A 300 -12.45 -60.89 -24.91
N LEU A 301 -12.51 -62.16 -24.52
CA LEU A 301 -11.48 -63.20 -24.69
C LEU A 301 -11.80 -64.41 -23.80
N GLY A 302 -11.85 -65.60 -24.42
CA GLY A 302 -11.86 -66.90 -23.74
C GLY A 302 -13.14 -67.69 -23.95
#